data_AF-A0A833LIS4-F1
#
_entry.id   AF-A0A833LIS4-F1
#
_cell.length_a   1.000
_cell.length_b   1.000
_cell.length_c   1.000
_cell.angle_alpha   90.00
_cell.angle_beta   90.00
_cell.angle_gamma   90.00
#
_symmetry.space_group_name_H-M   'P 1'
#
loop_
_entity.id
_entity.type
_entity.pdbx_description
1 polymer ?
#
loop_
_entity_poly.entity_id
_entity_poly.type
_entity_poly.pdbx_seq_one_letter_code
_entity_poly.pdbx_strand_id
1 'polypeptide(L)' 'MPAQNRKSSRDKVRAYRARLRAQGLRPIQIWVPDTRSPEFAKEAHRQSLAIANSPGEAEDQAFIDSISEFREPEED' A
#
# COMPACT_ATOMS: atom_id res chain seq x y z
N MET A 1 2.13 -49.21 14.19
CA MET A 1 2.50 -48.44 12.97
C MET A 1 2.83 -47.02 13.39
N PRO A 2 4.05 -46.49 13.23
CA PRO A 2 4.30 -45.10 13.58
C PRO A 2 3.66 -44.21 12.50
N ALA A 3 2.82 -43.26 12.93
CA ALA A 3 2.22 -42.28 12.04
C ALA A 3 3.32 -41.40 11.44
N GLN A 4 3.32 -41.25 10.11
CA GLN A 4 4.25 -40.37 9.40
C GLN A 4 4.14 -38.94 9.93
N ASN A 5 5.23 -38.42 10.49
CA ASN A 5 5.32 -37.07 11.05
C ASN A 5 5.30 -36.03 9.91
N ARG A 6 4.11 -35.71 9.40
CA ARG A 6 3.93 -34.64 8.42
C ARG A 6 4.15 -33.30 9.12
N LYS A 7 5.14 -32.53 8.65
CA LYS A 7 5.43 -31.17 9.13
C LYS A 7 4.13 -30.37 9.23
N SER A 8 3.94 -29.71 10.37
CA SER A 8 2.73 -28.92 10.60
C SER A 8 2.64 -27.77 9.60
N SER A 9 1.42 -27.27 9.34
CA SER A 9 1.22 -26.09 8.49
C SER A 9 2.05 -24.90 8.97
N ARG A 10 2.24 -24.76 10.28
CA ARG A 10 3.11 -23.76 10.90
C ARG A 10 4.58 -23.92 10.47
N ASP A 11 5.09 -25.14 10.45
CA ASP A 11 6.49 -25.41 10.07
C ASP A 11 6.74 -25.14 8.59
N LYS A 12 5.75 -25.44 7.75
CA LYS A 12 5.79 -25.14 6.31
C LYS A 12 5.78 -23.63 6.06
N VAL A 13 4.88 -22.88 6.71
CA VAL A 13 4.83 -21.40 6.63
C VAL A 13 6.15 -20.78 7.12
N ARG A 14 6.74 -21.33 8.18
CA ARG A 14 8.05 -20.88 8.69
C ARG A 14 9.18 -21.08 7.68
N ALA A 15 9.27 -22.28 7.10
CA ALA A 15 10.29 -22.59 6.10
C ALA A 15 10.12 -21.73 4.83
N TYR A 16 8.87 -21.51 4.42
CA TYR A 16 8.54 -20.66 3.29
C TYR A 16 8.97 -19.20 3.52
N ARG A 17 8.61 -18.58 4.66
CA ARG A 17 9.04 -17.22 5.01
C ARG A 17 10.56 -17.10 5.16
N ALA A 18 11.25 -18.16 5.59
CA ALA A 18 12.70 -18.18 5.68
C ALA A 18 13.37 -18.08 4.30
N ARG A 19 12.85 -18.80 3.30
CA ARG A 19 13.34 -18.69 1.91
C ARG A 19 13.10 -17.30 1.32
N LEU A 20 11.92 -16.72 1.56
CA LEU A 20 11.61 -15.36 1.09
C LEU A 20 12.56 -14.32 1.69
N ARG A 21 12.89 -14.44 2.98
CA ARG A 21 13.87 -13.53 3.62
C ARG A 21 15.28 -13.70 3.07
N ALA A 22 15.69 -14.93 2.76
CA ALA A 22 16.99 -15.18 2.14
C ALA A 22 17.11 -14.56 0.74
N GLN A 23 15.98 -14.35 0.06
CA GLN A 23 15.91 -13.65 -1.23
C GLN A 23 15.79 -12.12 -1.07
N GLY A 24 15.95 -11.58 0.14
CA GLY A 24 15.87 -10.14 0.43
C GLY A 24 14.44 -9.60 0.58
N LEU A 25 13.42 -10.46 0.57
CA LEU A 25 12.02 -10.06 0.68
C LEU A 25 11.56 -10.01 2.15
N ARG A 26 10.78 -8.98 2.48
CA ARG A 26 10.13 -8.85 3.79
C ARG A 26 8.61 -9.06 3.67
N PRO A 27 7.98 -9.87 4.54
CA PRO A 27 6.53 -9.97 4.57
C PRO A 27 5.93 -8.72 5.23
N ILE A 28 4.95 -8.10 4.57
CA ILE A 28 4.09 -7.08 5.18
C ILE A 28 2.66 -7.64 5.26
N GLN A 29 2.05 -7.53 6.44
CA GLN A 29 0.63 -7.81 6.61
C GLN A 29 0.05 -6.59 7.30
N ILE A 30 -0.76 -5.85 6.57
CA ILE A 30 -1.38 -4.63 7.06
C ILE A 30 -2.89 -4.73 6.91
N TRP A 31 -3.57 -4.27 7.95
CA TRP A 31 -5.00 -4.00 7.90
C TRP A 31 -5.17 -2.57 7.42
N VAL A 32 -5.91 -2.41 6.34
CA VAL A 32 -6.24 -1.10 5.76
C VAL A 32 -7.70 -0.77 6.07
N PRO A 33 -8.07 0.52 6.16
CA PRO A 33 -9.46 0.92 6.28
C PRO A 33 -10.33 0.32 5.18
N ASP A 34 -11.56 -0.07 5.51
CA ASP A 34 -12.50 -0.55 4.51
C ASP A 34 -13.01 0.63 3.68
N THR A 35 -12.50 0.74 2.45
CA THR A 35 -12.82 1.84 1.54
C THR A 35 -14.25 1.87 1.04
N ARG A 36 -15.03 0.81 1.31
CA ARG A 36 -16.46 0.72 0.97
C ARG A 36 -17.36 1.28 2.06
N SER A 37 -16.83 1.46 3.26
CA SER A 37 -17.58 2.06 4.34
C SER A 37 -17.87 3.52 3.99
N PRO A 38 -19.12 4.00 4.17
CA PRO A 38 -19.40 5.43 4.04
C PRO A 38 -18.56 6.28 4.99
N GLU A 39 -18.10 5.72 6.12
CA GLU A 39 -17.18 6.40 7.03
C GLU A 39 -15.79 6.62 6.40
N PHE A 40 -15.32 5.70 5.56
CA PHE A 40 -14.08 5.93 4.82
C PHE A 40 -14.23 7.09 3.84
N ALA A 41 -15.34 7.18 3.12
CA ALA A 41 -15.58 8.28 2.18
C ALA A 41 -15.63 9.63 2.90
N LYS A 42 -16.33 9.71 4.05
CA LYS A 42 -16.35 10.92 4.88
C LYS A 42 -14.95 11.31 5.35
N GLU A 43 -14.19 10.36 5.86
CA GLU A 43 -12.85 10.60 6.39
C GLU A 43 -11.86 10.98 5.29
N ALA A 44 -11.89 10.28 4.15
CA ALA A 44 -11.09 10.61 2.98
C ALA A 44 -11.38 12.05 2.52
N HIS A 45 -12.66 12.42 2.42
CA HIS A 45 -13.04 13.79 2.04
C HIS A 45 -12.52 14.83 3.05
N ARG A 46 -12.70 14.58 4.35
CA ARG A 46 -12.20 15.46 5.41
C ARG A 46 -10.68 15.63 5.32
N GLN A 47 -9.94 14.55 5.10
CA GLN A 47 -8.48 14.58 5.01
C GLN A 47 -8.00 15.26 3.72
N SER A 48 -8.63 14.98 2.58
CA SER A 48 -8.34 15.67 1.32
C SER A 48 -8.52 17.18 1.47
N LEU A 49 -9.60 17.63 2.10
CA LEU A 49 -9.82 19.05 2.36
C LEU A 49 -8.76 19.64 3.29
N ALA A 50 -8.33 18.90 4.31
CA ALA A 50 -7.29 19.37 5.21
C ALA A 50 -5.94 19.58 4.50
N ILE A 51 -5.58 18.67 3.57
CA ILE A 51 -4.38 18.80 2.75
C ILE A 51 -4.53 19.96 1.76
N ALA A 52 -5.68 20.07 1.10
CA ALA A 52 -5.96 21.14 0.14
C ALA A 52 -5.86 22.55 0.75
N ASN A 53 -6.18 22.68 2.03
CA ASN A 53 -6.09 23.94 2.78
C ASN A 53 -4.77 24.07 3.56
N SER A 54 -3.81 23.18 3.34
CA SER A 54 -2.54 23.23 4.05
C SER A 54 -1.62 24.30 3.45
N PRO A 55 -0.78 24.97 4.26
CA PRO A 55 0.13 26.01 3.75
C PRO A 55 1.12 25.54 2.68
N GLY A 56 1.44 24.24 2.65
CA GLY A 56 2.39 23.63 1.72
C GLY A 56 1.75 23.08 0.44
N GLU A 57 0.43 23.14 0.32
CA GLU A 57 -0.31 22.53 -0.79
C GLU A 57 0.21 22.98 -2.16
N ALA A 58 0.49 24.29 -2.33
CA ALA A 58 0.96 24.82 -3.61
C ALA A 58 2.37 24.31 -3.97
N GLU A 59 3.25 24.12 -2.98
CA GLU A 59 4.59 23.59 -3.21
C GLU A 59 4.53 22.07 -3.48
N ASP A 60 3.72 21.34 -2.72
CA ASP A 60 3.47 19.92 -2.93
C ASP A 60 2.90 19.68 -4.34
N GLN A 61 1.90 20.48 -4.74
CA GLN A 61 1.29 20.39 -6.05
C GLN A 61 2.30 20.76 -7.16
N ALA A 62 3.07 21.83 -6.99
CA ALA A 62 4.11 22.22 -7.97
C ALA A 62 5.20 21.15 -8.12
N PHE A 63 5.60 20.48 -7.03
CA PHE A 63 6.51 19.35 -7.08
C PHE A 63 5.91 18.20 -7.88
N ILE A 64 4.67 17.79 -7.57
CA ILE A 64 3.97 16.73 -8.29
C ILE A 64 3.84 17.07 -9.77
N ASP A 65 3.47 18.28 -10.12
CA ASP A 65 3.35 18.75 -11.51
C ASP A 65 4.71 18.68 -12.22
N SER A 66 5.81 19.06 -11.55
CA SER A 66 7.16 19.04 -12.13
C SER A 66 7.68 17.64 -12.46
N ILE A 67 7.23 16.62 -11.72
CA ILE A 67 7.60 15.21 -11.94
C ILE A 67 6.56 14.44 -12.75
N SER A 68 5.41 15.05 -13.04
CA SER A 68 4.33 14.45 -13.81
C SER A 68 4.55 14.71 -15.30
N GLU A 69 4.76 13.65 -16.07
CA GLU A 69 4.81 13.70 -17.53
C GLU A 69 3.37 13.67 -18.07
N PHE A 70 2.68 14.81 -18.08
CA PHE A 70 1.42 14.93 -18.81
C PHE A 70 1.73 15.00 -20.31
N ARG A 71 1.28 14.01 -21.09
CA ARG A 71 1.28 14.13 -22.55
C ARG A 71 0.37 15.30 -22.92
N GLU A 72 0.95 16.37 -23.45
CA GLU A 72 0.17 17.45 -24.04
C GLU A 72 -0.72 16.85 -25.15
N PRO A 73 -2.02 17.15 -25.18
CA PRO A 73 -2.83 16.82 -26.35
C PRO A 73 -2.25 17.59 -27.54
N GLU A 74 -1.88 16.87 -28.61
CA GLU A 74 -1.54 17.53 -29.87
C GLU A 74 -2.77 18.33 -30.34
N GLU A 75 -2.60 19.64 -30.53
CA GLU A 75 -3.58 20.48 -31.20
C GLU A 75 -3.53 20.16 -32.72
N ASP A 76 -4.61 19.60 -33.26
CA ASP A 76 -4.91 19.50 -34.70
C ASP A 76 -5.69 20.75 -35.18
#